data_AF-A0A9E4TFH0-F1
#
_entry.id   AF-A0A9E4TFH0-F1
#
_cell.length_a   1.000
_cell.length_b   1.000
_cell.length_c   1.000
_cell.angle_alpha   90.00
_cell.angle_beta   90.00
_cell.angle_gamma   90.00
#
_symmetry.space_group_name_H-M   'P 1'
#
loop_
_entity.id
_entity.type
_entity.pdbx_description
1 polymer ?
#
loop_
_entity_poly.entity_id
_entity_poly.type
_entity_poly.pdbx_seq_one_letter_code
_entity_poly.pdbx_strand_id
1 'polypeptide(L)'
;MSRVFEIADRYVDDIAALEPSLATALGITGHDHEMPDLSPEGPGQVAELNRDTLRRLDEAKDESDADRVARAVMQERLGVSLDTYEAGEYLRALRNIASPLQGVRQVFDLMPKETAEHWSNIAARLNLVPQTLAGYRQSLSLGLERGLNASKRQAKEGAEQARVWSGLADKPSFFDQLQEQFATSGVSSNGLASDVEAGAAASKEAYAEMYRYLSEEYEPKTSAREAAGSERYQLLSRVFLGASIDLEETYRWGWEELHRIEEEMRETAEKIKPGATIAEATDLLENDPARSVEGVEDYQRWLQELHDEALSDLHGKHFDIPD
;
A
#
# COMPACT_ATOMS: atom_id res chain seq x y z
N MET A 1 6.57 -11.57 29.77
CA MET A 1 6.86 -10.76 28.57
C MET A 1 8.11 -9.96 28.89
N SER A 2 9.14 -9.99 28.05
CA SER A 2 10.37 -9.21 28.29
C SER A 2 10.09 -7.72 28.11
N ARG A 3 11.00 -6.86 28.57
CA ARG A 3 10.84 -5.41 28.38
C ARG A 3 10.77 -4.99 26.91
N VAL A 4 11.49 -5.69 26.02
CA VAL A 4 11.46 -5.40 24.57
C VAL A 4 10.08 -5.69 23.98
N PHE A 5 9.47 -6.83 24.31
CA PHE A 5 8.12 -7.14 23.84
C PHE A 5 7.04 -6.23 24.45
N GLU A 6 7.17 -5.78 25.70
CA GLU A 6 6.26 -4.76 26.26
C GLU A 6 6.35 -3.39 25.54
N ILE A 7 7.50 -3.07 24.95
CA ILE A 7 7.66 -1.86 24.14
C ILE A 7 7.02 -2.08 22.76
N ALA A 8 7.25 -3.25 22.15
CA ALA A 8 6.66 -3.63 20.88
C ALA A 8 5.13 -3.65 20.92
N ASP A 9 4.53 -4.32 21.91
CA ASP A 9 3.07 -4.44 22.04
C ASP A 9 2.40 -3.06 22.15
N ARG A 10 2.92 -2.22 23.02
CA ARG A 10 2.41 -0.85 23.16
C ARG A 10 2.63 -0.01 21.91
N TYR A 11 3.73 -0.22 21.18
CA TYR A 11 3.94 0.49 19.93
C TYR A 11 2.84 0.14 18.91
N VAL A 12 2.39 -1.12 18.87
CA VAL A 12 1.28 -1.55 18.01
C VAL A 12 -0.02 -0.84 18.39
N ASP A 13 -0.34 -0.73 19.68
CA ASP A 13 -1.51 0.01 20.15
C ASP A 13 -1.42 1.52 19.80
N ASP A 14 -0.26 2.13 20.08
CA ASP A 14 -0.03 3.56 19.88
C ASP A 14 -0.04 3.93 18.38
N ILE A 15 0.55 3.10 17.50
CA ILE A 15 0.54 3.35 16.06
C ILE A 15 -0.83 3.10 15.44
N ALA A 16 -1.61 2.14 15.96
CA ALA A 16 -2.98 1.90 15.51
C ALA A 16 -3.89 3.13 15.74
N ALA A 17 -3.70 3.83 16.86
CA ALA A 17 -4.41 5.07 17.15
C ALA A 17 -4.00 6.25 16.26
N LEU A 18 -2.73 6.32 15.86
CA LEU A 18 -2.24 7.38 14.95
C LEU A 18 -2.53 7.09 13.47
N GLU A 19 -2.57 5.82 13.08
CA GLU A 19 -2.83 5.35 11.72
C GLU A 19 -4.06 4.41 11.67
N PRO A 20 -5.30 4.94 11.85
CA PRO A 20 -6.53 4.14 11.86
C PRO A 20 -6.75 3.24 10.63
N SER A 21 -6.28 3.69 9.46
CA SER A 21 -6.36 2.89 8.23
C SER A 21 -5.43 1.66 8.29
N LEU A 22 -4.27 1.78 8.92
CA LEU A 22 -3.37 0.65 9.19
C LEU A 22 -4.01 -0.29 10.21
N ALA A 23 -4.64 0.24 11.27
CA ALA A 23 -5.35 -0.56 12.26
C ALA A 23 -6.40 -1.47 11.60
N THR A 24 -7.26 -0.92 10.73
CA THR A 24 -8.22 -1.72 9.95
C THR A 24 -7.52 -2.77 9.07
N ALA A 25 -6.44 -2.41 8.38
CA ALA A 25 -5.71 -3.35 7.52
C ALA A 25 -5.06 -4.52 8.29
N LEU A 26 -4.68 -4.30 9.55
CA LEU A 26 -4.14 -5.31 10.45
C LEU A 26 -5.21 -6.07 11.23
N GLY A 27 -6.50 -5.69 11.10
CA GLY A 27 -7.59 -6.27 11.87
C GLY A 27 -7.66 -5.83 13.34
N ILE A 28 -7.02 -4.70 13.68
CA ILE A 28 -7.06 -4.11 15.03
C ILE A 28 -8.36 -3.31 15.16
N THR A 29 -9.26 -3.81 16.01
CA THR A 29 -10.60 -3.23 16.22
C THR A 29 -10.54 -1.94 17.05
N GLY A 30 -11.53 -1.07 16.88
CA GLY A 30 -11.72 0.14 17.71
C GLY A 30 -11.47 1.46 16.96
N HIS A 31 -10.80 1.39 15.81
CA HIS A 31 -10.41 2.55 15.00
C HIS A 31 -11.16 2.64 13.66
N ASP A 32 -12.14 1.76 13.42
CA ASP A 32 -12.83 1.65 12.12
C ASP A 32 -13.71 2.86 11.76
N HIS A 33 -13.96 3.75 12.72
CA HIS A 33 -14.72 4.98 12.54
C HIS A 33 -13.82 6.22 12.34
N GLU A 34 -12.50 6.05 12.42
CA GLU A 34 -11.50 7.12 12.38
C GLU A 34 -10.73 7.13 11.05
N MET A 35 -10.09 8.26 10.73
CA MET A 35 -9.20 8.43 9.57
C MET A 35 -7.86 9.03 10.00
N PRO A 36 -6.75 8.71 9.31
CA PRO A 36 -5.44 9.27 9.64
C PRO A 36 -5.40 10.78 9.39
N ASP A 37 -4.59 11.48 10.18
CA ASP A 37 -4.27 12.88 9.93
C ASP A 37 -3.17 12.99 8.86
N LEU A 38 -3.55 13.42 7.65
CA LEU A 38 -2.62 13.60 6.53
C LEU A 38 -2.06 15.02 6.40
N SER A 39 -2.38 15.91 7.36
CA SER A 39 -1.73 17.22 7.48
C SER A 39 -0.25 17.09 7.85
N PRO A 40 0.55 18.18 7.81
CA PRO A 40 1.94 18.12 8.24
C PRO A 40 2.14 17.67 9.70
N GLU A 41 1.12 17.83 10.55
CA GLU A 41 1.13 17.46 11.97
C GLU A 41 1.10 15.95 12.19
N GLY A 42 0.29 15.21 11.42
CA GLY A 42 0.10 13.75 11.59
C GLY A 42 1.40 12.94 11.49
N PRO A 43 2.17 13.04 10.39
CA PRO A 43 3.49 12.41 10.29
C PRO A 43 4.46 12.85 11.40
N GLY A 44 4.30 14.06 11.95
CA GLY A 44 5.06 14.53 13.10
C GLY A 44 4.76 13.76 14.38
N GLN A 45 3.49 13.40 14.63
CA GLN A 45 3.10 12.58 15.77
C GLN A 45 3.69 11.16 15.67
N VAL A 46 3.64 10.55 14.48
CA VAL A 46 4.26 9.25 14.22
C VAL A 46 5.78 9.32 14.42
N ALA A 47 6.44 10.39 13.97
CA ALA A 47 7.87 10.58 14.19
C ALA A 47 8.22 10.70 15.68
N GLU A 48 7.42 11.43 16.48
CA GLU A 48 7.63 11.51 17.93
C GLU A 48 7.44 10.15 18.62
N LEU A 49 6.40 9.38 18.25
CA LEU A 49 6.19 8.02 18.75
C LEU A 49 7.40 7.13 18.42
N ASN A 50 7.91 7.20 17.20
CA ASN A 50 9.07 6.42 16.77
C ASN A 50 10.34 6.81 17.55
N ARG A 51 10.59 8.10 17.78
CA ARG A 51 11.72 8.58 18.60
C ARG A 51 11.63 8.10 20.04
N ASP A 52 10.46 8.22 20.66
CA ASP A 52 10.27 7.74 22.04
C ASP A 52 10.46 6.23 22.15
N THR A 53 9.92 5.48 21.19
CA THR A 53 10.04 4.02 21.14
C THR A 53 11.49 3.58 20.99
N LEU A 54 12.26 4.20 20.09
CA LEU A 54 13.69 3.93 19.92
C LEU A 54 14.48 4.21 21.20
N ARG A 55 14.23 5.35 21.86
CA ARG A 55 14.88 5.69 23.14
C ARG A 55 14.62 4.62 24.21
N ARG A 56 13.39 4.12 24.30
CA ARG A 56 13.01 3.08 25.27
C ARG A 56 13.61 1.73 24.93
N LEU A 57 13.72 1.41 23.65
CA LEU A 57 14.44 0.23 23.19
C LEU A 57 15.90 0.33 23.65
N ASP A 58 16.60 1.43 23.38
CA ASP A 58 18.01 1.62 23.76
C ASP A 58 18.28 1.43 25.27
N GLU A 59 17.30 1.74 26.13
CA GLU A 59 17.36 1.54 27.58
C GLU A 59 17.04 0.09 28.03
N ALA A 60 16.32 -0.68 27.21
CA ALA A 60 15.93 -2.06 27.52
C ALA A 60 17.12 -3.02 27.42
N LYS A 61 17.11 -4.12 28.18
CA LYS A 61 18.08 -5.21 28.05
C LYS A 61 17.46 -6.39 27.31
N ASP A 62 18.28 -7.08 26.54
CA ASP A 62 17.87 -8.33 25.89
C ASP A 62 17.94 -9.47 26.92
N GLU A 63 16.81 -10.15 27.14
CA GLU A 63 16.70 -11.32 28.02
C GLU A 63 16.80 -12.63 27.21
N SER A 64 16.65 -12.55 25.88
CA SER A 64 16.69 -13.69 24.95
C SER A 64 17.19 -13.29 23.55
N ASP A 65 17.47 -14.28 22.71
CA ASP A 65 17.77 -14.04 21.29
C ASP A 65 16.57 -13.43 20.53
N ALA A 66 15.35 -13.79 20.93
CA ALA A 66 14.13 -13.21 20.37
C ALA A 66 14.05 -11.70 20.66
N ASP A 67 14.47 -11.25 21.84
CA ASP A 67 14.53 -9.82 22.17
C ASP A 67 15.55 -9.10 21.28
N ARG A 68 16.73 -9.70 21.08
CA ARG A 68 17.77 -9.15 20.19
C ARG A 68 17.23 -8.98 18.77
N VAL A 69 16.51 -9.96 18.24
CA VAL A 69 15.91 -9.91 16.91
C VAL A 69 14.80 -8.86 16.85
N ALA A 70 13.87 -8.86 17.81
CA ALA A 70 12.77 -7.90 17.87
C ALA A 70 13.28 -6.46 17.94
N ARG A 71 14.27 -6.19 18.80
CA ARG A 71 14.96 -4.91 18.88
C ARG A 71 15.59 -4.52 17.55
N ALA A 72 16.35 -5.41 16.93
CA ALA A 72 17.05 -5.10 15.67
C ALA A 72 16.06 -4.74 14.56
N VAL A 73 14.94 -5.47 14.44
CA VAL A 73 13.88 -5.19 13.47
C VAL A 73 13.20 -3.86 13.78
N MET A 74 12.82 -3.59 15.03
CA MET A 74 12.20 -2.31 15.40
C MET A 74 13.14 -1.14 15.18
N GLN A 75 14.41 -1.25 15.59
CA GLN A 75 15.40 -0.18 15.38
C GLN A 75 15.58 0.15 13.90
N GLU A 76 15.64 -0.87 13.04
CA GLU A 76 15.75 -0.67 11.60
C GLU A 76 14.47 -0.02 11.03
N ARG A 77 13.27 -0.56 11.33
CA ARG A 77 12.01 -0.08 10.75
C ARG A 77 11.65 1.33 11.21
N LEU A 78 11.77 1.60 12.51
CA LEU A 78 11.49 2.91 13.09
C LEU A 78 12.56 3.93 12.66
N GLY A 79 13.82 3.51 12.57
CA GLY A 79 14.92 4.35 12.07
C GLY A 79 14.69 4.80 10.63
N VAL A 80 14.34 3.87 9.73
CA VAL A 80 14.01 4.23 8.33
C VAL A 80 12.77 5.13 8.26
N SER A 81 11.74 4.89 9.09
CA SER A 81 10.59 5.79 9.16
C SER A 81 10.99 7.22 9.56
N LEU A 82 11.87 7.40 10.54
CA LEU A 82 12.41 8.71 10.91
C LEU A 82 13.23 9.34 9.78
N ASP A 83 14.13 8.58 9.15
CA ASP A 83 14.94 9.07 8.03
C ASP A 83 14.03 9.60 6.89
N THR A 84 12.94 8.89 6.57
CA THR A 84 11.95 9.33 5.57
C THR A 84 11.13 10.55 5.99
N TYR A 85 10.78 10.66 7.27
CA TYR A 85 10.14 11.85 7.81
C TYR A 85 11.06 13.08 7.72
N GLU A 86 12.32 12.93 8.13
CA GLU A 86 13.32 14.00 8.12
C GLU A 86 13.69 14.43 6.70
N ALA A 87 13.67 13.50 5.73
CA ALA A 87 13.79 13.80 4.30
C ALA A 87 12.54 14.48 3.70
N GLY A 88 11.46 14.61 4.47
CA GLY A 88 10.21 15.24 4.04
C GLY A 88 9.44 14.43 3.00
N GLU A 89 9.57 13.10 2.97
CA GLU A 89 8.89 12.27 1.97
C GLU A 89 7.36 12.40 2.01
N TYR A 90 6.79 12.61 3.19
CA TYR A 90 5.34 12.83 3.37
C TYR A 90 4.83 14.07 2.61
N LEU A 91 5.67 15.08 2.38
CA LEU A 91 5.33 16.29 1.63
C LEU A 91 5.25 16.07 0.10
N ARG A 92 5.78 14.94 -0.38
CA ARG A 92 5.80 14.55 -1.79
C ARG A 92 5.30 13.12 -2.01
N ALA A 93 4.50 12.63 -1.09
CA ALA A 93 3.95 11.27 -1.11
C ALA A 93 2.81 11.14 -2.13
N LEU A 94 3.06 11.46 -3.41
CA LEU A 94 2.09 11.31 -4.50
C LEU A 94 2.65 10.39 -5.59
N ARG A 95 1.89 9.34 -5.92
CA ARG A 95 2.23 8.32 -6.90
C ARG A 95 0.97 7.59 -7.38
N ASN A 96 1.06 6.89 -8.50
CA ASN A 96 -0.05 6.18 -9.12
C ASN A 96 -0.51 4.94 -8.33
N ILE A 97 0.34 4.42 -7.44
CA ILE A 97 0.05 3.28 -6.55
C ILE A 97 0.68 3.48 -5.18
N ALA A 98 -0.07 3.16 -4.12
CA ALA A 98 0.37 3.22 -2.72
C ALA A 98 0.82 4.63 -2.27
N SER A 99 -0.09 5.59 -2.35
CA SER A 99 0.01 6.93 -1.77
C SER A 99 -1.23 7.24 -0.90
N PRO A 100 -1.20 8.30 -0.06
CA PRO A 100 -2.34 8.66 0.78
C PRO A 100 -3.63 8.88 -0.04
N LEU A 101 -3.51 9.32 -1.30
CA LEU A 101 -4.65 9.46 -2.21
C LEU A 101 -5.41 8.14 -2.41
N GLN A 102 -4.70 7.04 -2.68
CA GLN A 102 -5.33 5.73 -2.85
C GLN A 102 -5.80 5.18 -1.50
N GLY A 103 -5.01 5.37 -0.44
CA GLY A 103 -5.28 4.84 0.90
C GLY A 103 -6.61 5.32 1.48
N VAL A 104 -6.94 6.60 1.33
CA VAL A 104 -8.21 7.19 1.81
C VAL A 104 -9.43 6.49 1.21
N ARG A 105 -9.36 6.02 -0.03
CA ARG A 105 -10.45 5.25 -0.67
C ARG A 105 -10.34 3.75 -0.40
N GLN A 106 -9.14 3.18 -0.45
CA GLN A 106 -8.90 1.74 -0.32
C GLN A 106 -9.35 1.16 1.02
N VAL A 107 -9.32 1.96 2.09
CA VAL A 107 -9.73 1.50 3.42
C VAL A 107 -11.17 0.95 3.44
N PHE A 108 -12.07 1.50 2.62
CA PHE A 108 -13.47 1.06 2.54
C PHE A 108 -13.64 -0.34 1.92
N ASP A 109 -12.66 -0.83 1.15
CA ASP A 109 -12.70 -2.19 0.61
C ASP A 109 -12.49 -3.24 1.71
N LEU A 110 -11.75 -2.88 2.76
CA LEU A 110 -11.40 -3.75 3.88
C LEU A 110 -12.47 -3.80 4.97
N MET A 111 -13.36 -2.81 4.99
CA MET A 111 -14.39 -2.71 6.03
C MET A 111 -15.50 -3.73 5.80
N PRO A 112 -15.94 -4.46 6.85
CA PRO A 112 -17.09 -5.34 6.77
C PRO A 112 -18.37 -4.54 6.47
N LYS A 113 -19.40 -5.19 5.91
CA LYS A 113 -20.65 -4.54 5.42
C LYS A 113 -21.93 -5.26 5.83
N GLU A 114 -21.83 -6.08 6.88
CA GLU A 114 -22.90 -7.02 7.26
C GLU A 114 -23.89 -6.49 8.30
N THR A 115 -23.53 -5.47 9.09
CA THR A 115 -24.32 -5.01 10.24
C THR A 115 -24.53 -3.50 10.23
N ALA A 116 -25.48 -3.01 11.04
CA ALA A 116 -25.69 -1.57 11.20
C ALA A 116 -24.46 -0.85 11.78
N GLU A 117 -23.71 -1.52 12.67
CA GLU A 117 -22.45 -0.99 13.22
C GLU A 117 -21.37 -0.86 12.15
N HIS A 118 -21.21 -1.88 11.30
CA HIS A 118 -20.28 -1.85 10.17
C HIS A 118 -20.54 -0.65 9.26
N TRP A 119 -21.80 -0.43 8.89
CA TRP A 119 -22.19 0.71 8.07
C TRP A 119 -22.11 2.05 8.81
N SER A 120 -22.31 2.08 10.12
CA SER A 120 -22.07 3.28 10.93
C SER A 120 -20.60 3.70 10.91
N ASN A 121 -19.68 2.74 11.00
CA ASN A 121 -18.23 3.01 10.90
C ASN A 121 -17.86 3.51 9.49
N ILE A 122 -18.43 2.90 8.44
CA ILE A 122 -18.26 3.37 7.06
C ILE A 122 -18.77 4.81 6.91
N ALA A 123 -19.97 5.11 7.43
CA ALA A 123 -20.54 6.45 7.39
C ALA A 123 -19.66 7.47 8.14
N ALA A 124 -19.13 7.10 9.31
CA ALA A 124 -18.19 7.96 10.06
C ALA A 124 -16.94 8.29 9.23
N ARG A 125 -16.29 7.28 8.62
CA ARG A 125 -15.13 7.50 7.75
C ARG A 125 -15.45 8.34 6.52
N LEU A 126 -16.59 8.10 5.86
CA LEU A 126 -17.04 8.90 4.72
C LEU A 126 -17.13 10.40 5.09
N ASN A 127 -17.61 10.72 6.29
CA ASN A 127 -17.68 12.10 6.77
C ASN A 127 -16.31 12.71 7.11
N LEU A 128 -15.28 11.89 7.32
CA LEU A 128 -13.90 12.33 7.58
C LEU A 128 -13.04 12.46 6.32
N VAL A 129 -13.46 11.90 5.17
CA VAL A 129 -12.73 12.00 3.89
C VAL A 129 -12.41 13.45 3.50
N PRO A 130 -13.34 14.44 3.59
CA PRO A 130 -13.04 15.82 3.24
C PRO A 130 -11.90 16.43 4.06
N GLN A 131 -11.94 16.27 5.38
CA GLN A 131 -10.89 16.77 6.27
C GLN A 131 -9.55 16.08 5.98
N THR A 132 -9.58 14.76 5.80
CA THR A 132 -8.40 13.95 5.54
C THR A 132 -7.69 14.38 4.24
N LEU A 133 -8.45 14.55 3.15
CA LEU A 133 -7.91 15.03 1.88
C LEU A 133 -7.49 16.50 1.94
N ALA A 134 -8.17 17.34 2.72
CA ALA A 134 -7.75 18.72 2.95
C ALA A 134 -6.37 18.78 3.64
N GLY A 135 -6.15 17.96 4.67
CA GLY A 135 -4.83 17.80 5.31
C GLY A 135 -3.76 17.34 4.32
N TYR A 136 -4.08 16.33 3.50
CA TYR A 136 -3.15 15.87 2.46
C TYR A 136 -2.75 16.98 1.46
N ARG A 137 -3.71 17.82 1.04
CA ARG A 137 -3.41 19.00 0.20
C ARG A 137 -2.51 20.02 0.90
N GLN A 138 -2.63 20.18 2.22
CA GLN A 138 -1.71 21.04 2.99
C GLN A 138 -0.29 20.50 2.95
N SER A 139 -0.11 19.19 3.18
CA SER A 139 1.20 18.53 3.08
C SER A 139 1.83 18.67 1.69
N LEU A 140 1.05 18.45 0.62
CA LEU A 140 1.53 18.62 -0.75
C LEU A 140 1.88 20.07 -1.10
N SER A 141 1.08 21.03 -0.61
CA SER A 141 1.34 22.47 -0.83
C SER A 141 2.61 22.93 -0.13
N LEU A 142 2.80 22.49 1.12
CA LEU A 142 4.05 22.72 1.85
C LEU A 142 5.25 22.06 1.15
N GLY A 143 5.05 20.89 0.55
CA GLY A 143 6.04 20.25 -0.32
C GLY A 143 6.45 21.12 -1.49
N LEU A 144 5.49 21.72 -2.21
CA LEU A 144 5.78 22.66 -3.30
C LEU A 144 6.60 23.87 -2.81
N GLU A 145 6.23 24.46 -1.68
CA GLU A 145 6.97 25.60 -1.08
C GLU A 145 8.41 25.25 -0.74
N ARG A 146 8.67 24.01 -0.32
CA ARG A 146 10.01 23.50 0.03
C ARG A 146 10.77 22.88 -1.14
N GLY A 147 10.20 22.88 -2.35
CA GLY A 147 10.79 22.22 -3.52
C GLY A 147 10.77 20.68 -3.46
N LEU A 148 9.99 20.10 -2.54
CA LEU A 148 9.75 18.67 -2.40
C LEU A 148 8.44 18.31 -3.09
N ASN A 149 8.51 18.02 -4.39
CA ASN A 149 7.35 17.64 -5.20
C ASN A 149 7.49 16.26 -5.83
N ALA A 150 6.35 15.63 -6.12
CA ALA A 150 6.26 14.48 -7.00
C ALA A 150 6.42 14.93 -8.47
N SER A 151 6.68 13.99 -9.37
CA SER A 151 6.82 14.32 -10.80
C SER A 151 5.48 14.71 -11.42
N LYS A 152 5.54 15.47 -12.51
CA LYS A 152 4.38 15.87 -13.31
C LYS A 152 3.55 14.69 -13.78
N ARG A 153 4.17 13.55 -14.09
CA ARG A 153 3.44 12.31 -14.43
C ARG A 153 2.62 11.83 -13.25
N GLN A 154 3.22 11.70 -12.07
CA GLN A 154 2.52 11.21 -10.88
C GLN A 154 1.38 12.15 -10.47
N ALA A 155 1.54 13.47 -10.64
CA ALA A 155 0.47 14.43 -10.44
C ALA A 155 -0.71 14.22 -11.40
N LYS A 156 -0.44 13.98 -12.69
CA LYS A 156 -1.47 13.67 -13.69
C LYS A 156 -2.21 12.37 -13.38
N GLU A 157 -1.49 11.30 -13.07
CA GLU A 157 -2.10 10.00 -12.73
C GLU A 157 -2.98 10.11 -11.48
N GLY A 158 -2.49 10.79 -10.44
CA GLY A 158 -3.27 11.04 -9.23
C GLY A 158 -4.52 11.90 -9.51
N ALA A 159 -4.41 12.93 -10.35
CA ALA A 159 -5.56 13.74 -10.75
C ALA A 159 -6.61 12.89 -11.47
N GLU A 160 -6.20 12.06 -12.44
CA GLU A 160 -7.13 11.21 -13.18
C GLU A 160 -7.84 10.21 -12.27
N GLN A 161 -7.13 9.59 -11.32
CA GLN A 161 -7.76 8.73 -10.32
C GLN A 161 -8.78 9.48 -9.46
N ALA A 162 -8.44 10.68 -8.99
CA ALA A 162 -9.37 11.53 -8.22
C ALA A 162 -10.61 11.91 -9.04
N ARG A 163 -10.45 12.19 -10.34
CA ARG A 163 -11.55 12.49 -11.28
C ARG A 163 -12.51 11.31 -11.45
N VAL A 164 -11.97 10.10 -11.52
CA VAL A 164 -12.78 8.87 -11.60
C VAL A 164 -13.54 8.65 -10.30
N TRP A 165 -12.86 8.73 -9.14
CA TRP A 165 -13.50 8.47 -7.85
C TRP A 165 -14.43 9.57 -7.37
N SER A 166 -14.35 10.78 -7.91
CA SER A 166 -15.34 11.83 -7.67
C SER A 166 -16.60 11.67 -8.52
N GLY A 167 -16.58 10.81 -9.56
CA GLY A 167 -17.66 10.70 -10.55
C GLY A 167 -17.68 11.83 -11.58
N LEU A 168 -16.56 12.56 -11.75
CA LEU A 168 -16.40 13.53 -12.84
C LEU A 168 -16.02 12.85 -14.17
N ALA A 169 -15.76 11.54 -14.14
CA ALA A 169 -15.66 10.71 -15.33
C ALA A 169 -17.04 10.21 -15.79
N ASP A 170 -17.13 9.74 -17.04
CA ASP A 170 -18.36 9.15 -17.61
C ASP A 170 -18.64 7.74 -17.05
N LYS A 171 -18.49 7.56 -15.73
CA LYS A 171 -18.67 6.31 -14.98
C LYS A 171 -19.14 6.63 -13.55
N PRO A 172 -19.91 5.74 -12.90
CA PRO A 172 -20.24 5.88 -11.49
C PRO A 172 -18.98 6.01 -10.62
N SER A 173 -19.02 6.87 -9.61
CA SER A 173 -17.93 6.98 -8.65
C SER A 173 -17.85 5.72 -7.76
N PHE A 174 -16.73 5.55 -7.09
CA PHE A 174 -16.60 4.55 -6.03
C PHE A 174 -17.68 4.75 -4.95
N PHE A 175 -17.97 5.99 -4.58
CA PHE A 175 -18.93 6.32 -3.53
C PHE A 175 -20.38 6.06 -3.95
N ASP A 176 -20.71 6.19 -5.24
CA ASP A 176 -22.02 5.77 -5.77
C ASP A 176 -22.20 4.25 -5.64
N GLN A 177 -21.16 3.47 -5.96
CA GLN A 177 -21.18 2.01 -5.80
C GLN A 177 -21.30 1.62 -4.32
N LEU A 178 -20.63 2.34 -3.42
CA LEU A 178 -20.71 2.08 -1.99
C LEU A 178 -22.11 2.39 -1.42
N GLN A 179 -22.77 3.45 -1.90
CA GLN A 179 -24.17 3.73 -1.58
C GLN A 179 -25.12 2.64 -2.10
N GLU A 180 -24.89 2.14 -3.31
CA GLU A 180 -25.67 1.03 -3.88
C GLU A 180 -25.51 -0.26 -3.05
N GLN A 181 -24.28 -0.56 -2.60
CA GLN A 181 -24.01 -1.67 -1.68
C GLN A 181 -24.79 -1.51 -0.36
N PHE A 182 -24.83 -0.30 0.22
CA PHE A 182 -25.63 -0.04 1.41
C PHE A 182 -27.12 -0.28 1.16
N ALA A 183 -27.66 0.29 0.08
CA ALA A 183 -29.08 0.16 -0.27
C ALA A 183 -29.53 -1.29 -0.51
N THR A 184 -28.63 -2.13 -1.02
CA THR A 184 -28.91 -3.55 -1.31
C THR A 184 -28.53 -4.50 -0.18
N SER A 185 -27.87 -4.01 0.88
CA SER A 185 -27.43 -4.83 2.02
C SER A 185 -28.57 -5.40 2.88
N GLY A 186 -29.77 -4.80 2.81
CA GLY A 186 -30.89 -5.12 3.72
C GLY A 186 -30.70 -4.59 5.16
N VAL A 187 -29.57 -3.93 5.45
CA VAL A 187 -29.33 -3.27 6.74
C VAL A 187 -30.15 -1.98 6.82
N SER A 188 -30.89 -1.81 7.91
CA SER A 188 -31.62 -0.57 8.17
C SER A 188 -31.44 -0.15 9.63
N SER A 189 -31.20 1.15 9.82
CA SER A 189 -31.11 1.81 11.12
C SER A 189 -31.58 3.26 10.95
N ASN A 190 -32.12 3.86 12.00
CA ASN A 190 -32.59 5.24 11.96
C ASN A 190 -31.41 6.18 11.67
N GLY A 191 -31.56 7.06 10.68
CA GLY A 191 -30.55 8.06 10.31
C GLY A 191 -29.41 7.54 9.42
N LEU A 192 -29.04 6.27 9.55
CA LEU A 192 -27.87 5.69 8.88
C LEU A 192 -27.86 5.86 7.35
N ALA A 193 -29.03 5.71 6.70
CA ALA A 193 -29.12 5.93 5.26
C ALA A 193 -28.77 7.36 4.85
N SER A 194 -29.20 8.34 5.65
CA SER A 194 -28.88 9.75 5.43
C SER A 194 -27.40 10.02 5.70
N ASP A 195 -26.80 9.37 6.70
CA ASP A 195 -25.39 9.55 7.06
C ASP A 195 -24.46 9.00 5.97
N VAL A 196 -24.79 7.82 5.42
CA VAL A 196 -24.09 7.23 4.26
C VAL A 196 -24.27 8.11 3.03
N GLU A 197 -25.49 8.60 2.77
CA GLU A 197 -25.78 9.47 1.63
C GLU A 197 -24.95 10.76 1.69
N ALA A 198 -25.00 11.46 2.84
CA ALA A 198 -24.28 12.71 3.06
C ALA A 198 -22.76 12.51 3.01
N GLY A 199 -22.23 11.48 3.67
CA GLY A 199 -20.81 11.19 3.69
C GLY A 199 -20.26 10.84 2.30
N ALA A 200 -20.99 10.05 1.52
CA ALA A 200 -20.61 9.72 0.15
C ALA A 200 -20.65 10.95 -0.77
N ALA A 201 -21.66 11.82 -0.66
CA ALA A 201 -21.71 13.07 -1.40
C ALA A 201 -20.53 13.99 -1.05
N ALA A 202 -20.21 14.13 0.24
CA ALA A 202 -19.06 14.91 0.71
C ALA A 202 -17.72 14.31 0.23
N SER A 203 -17.58 12.99 0.24
CA SER A 203 -16.39 12.29 -0.25
C SER A 203 -16.19 12.51 -1.75
N LYS A 204 -17.26 12.45 -2.55
CA LYS A 204 -17.20 12.75 -4.01
C LYS A 204 -16.69 14.17 -4.26
N GLU A 205 -17.23 15.16 -3.55
CA GLU A 205 -16.78 16.54 -3.68
C GLU A 205 -15.32 16.71 -3.24
N ALA A 206 -14.90 16.07 -2.15
CA ALA A 206 -13.51 16.12 -1.69
C ALA A 206 -12.52 15.56 -2.73
N TYR A 207 -12.88 14.49 -3.43
CA TYR A 207 -12.09 13.98 -4.55
C TYR A 207 -12.16 14.88 -5.79
N ALA A 208 -13.30 15.54 -6.05
CA ALA A 208 -13.40 16.54 -7.12
C ALA A 208 -12.50 17.75 -6.84
N GLU A 209 -12.44 18.21 -5.60
CA GLU A 209 -11.49 19.23 -5.14
C GLU A 209 -10.04 18.75 -5.27
N MET A 210 -9.75 17.51 -4.92
CA MET A 210 -8.41 16.94 -5.08
C MET A 210 -8.00 16.87 -6.56
N TYR A 211 -8.92 16.51 -7.46
CA TYR A 211 -8.70 16.57 -8.90
C TYR A 211 -8.36 17.99 -9.36
N ARG A 212 -9.15 19.00 -8.97
CA ARG A 212 -8.90 20.40 -9.30
C ARG A 212 -7.55 20.88 -8.76
N TYR A 213 -7.27 20.64 -7.48
CA TYR A 213 -5.99 20.98 -6.87
C TYR A 213 -4.80 20.33 -7.59
N LEU A 214 -4.87 19.02 -7.85
CA LEU A 214 -3.78 18.31 -8.51
C LEU A 214 -3.55 18.80 -9.94
N SER A 215 -4.62 19.03 -10.71
CA SER A 215 -4.53 19.41 -12.13
C SER A 215 -4.26 20.90 -12.37
N GLU A 216 -4.82 21.79 -11.55
CA GLU A 216 -4.78 23.24 -11.76
C GLU A 216 -3.69 23.92 -10.92
N GLU A 217 -3.33 23.37 -9.75
CA GLU A 217 -2.38 24.00 -8.82
C GLU A 217 -1.07 23.24 -8.64
N TYR A 218 -1.14 21.92 -8.44
CA TYR A 218 0.05 21.10 -8.14
C TYR A 218 0.84 20.78 -9.41
N GLU A 219 0.20 20.12 -10.40
CA GLU A 219 0.82 19.65 -11.65
C GLU A 219 1.61 20.75 -12.39
N PRO A 220 1.11 22.01 -12.51
CA PRO A 220 1.84 23.07 -13.20
C PRO A 220 3.14 23.49 -12.51
N LYS A 221 3.28 23.22 -11.21
CA LYS A 221 4.45 23.57 -10.38
C LYS A 221 5.43 22.40 -10.18
N THR A 222 5.11 21.22 -10.69
CA THR A 222 5.96 20.02 -10.57
C THR A 222 6.99 19.88 -11.69
N SER A 223 8.05 19.10 -11.42
CA SER A 223 9.09 18.80 -12.41
C SER A 223 8.68 17.67 -13.36
N ALA A 224 9.10 17.78 -14.64
CA ALA A 224 9.03 16.67 -15.60
C ALA A 224 10.07 15.56 -15.32
N ARG A 225 11.07 15.82 -14.47
CA ARG A 225 12.08 14.82 -14.09
C ARG A 225 11.45 13.73 -13.23
N GLU A 226 11.54 12.49 -13.70
CA GLU A 226 10.99 11.33 -12.98
C GLU A 226 12.00 10.67 -12.03
N ALA A 227 13.30 10.77 -12.36
CA ALA A 227 14.35 10.16 -11.56
C ALA A 227 14.45 10.80 -10.16
N ALA A 228 14.31 9.97 -9.13
CA ALA A 228 14.34 10.37 -7.72
C ALA A 228 15.69 10.95 -7.25
N GLY A 229 16.79 10.61 -7.94
CA GLY A 229 18.16 10.93 -7.50
C GLY A 229 18.72 9.87 -6.57
N SER A 230 20.05 9.77 -6.48
CA SER A 230 20.76 8.71 -5.75
C SER A 230 20.46 8.72 -4.25
N GLU A 231 20.52 9.88 -3.59
CA GLU A 231 20.30 10.01 -2.15
C GLU A 231 18.89 9.54 -1.76
N ARG A 232 17.87 10.04 -2.47
CA ARG A 232 16.48 9.63 -2.25
C ARG A 232 16.26 8.16 -2.57
N TYR A 233 16.85 7.66 -3.66
CA TYR A 233 16.72 6.25 -4.04
C TYR A 233 17.37 5.32 -3.00
N GLN A 234 18.53 5.69 -2.46
CA GLN A 234 19.22 4.96 -1.40
C GLN A 234 18.38 4.87 -0.12
N LEU A 235 17.73 5.96 0.25
CA LEU A 235 16.84 5.98 1.41
C LEU A 235 15.60 5.10 1.16
N LEU A 236 14.92 5.30 0.02
CA LEU A 236 13.69 4.58 -0.27
C LEU A 236 13.93 3.10 -0.57
N SER A 237 15.09 2.69 -1.05
CA SER A 237 15.42 1.26 -1.22
C SER A 237 15.47 0.53 0.12
N ARG A 238 15.95 1.18 1.19
CA ARG A 238 15.95 0.62 2.55
C ARG A 238 14.53 0.33 3.05
N VAL A 239 13.55 1.17 2.71
CA VAL A 239 12.13 0.95 3.07
C VAL A 239 11.64 -0.41 2.54
N PHE A 240 12.03 -0.78 1.33
CA PHE A 240 11.58 -2.03 0.71
C PHE A 240 12.46 -3.23 1.05
N LEU A 241 13.77 -3.03 1.14
CA LEU A 241 14.73 -4.13 1.29
C LEU A 241 15.07 -4.44 2.75
N GLY A 242 14.86 -3.49 3.67
CA GLY A 242 15.38 -3.57 5.04
C GLY A 242 16.90 -3.65 5.12
N ALA A 243 17.60 -3.17 4.09
CA ALA A 243 19.04 -3.23 3.98
C ALA A 243 19.57 -2.04 3.17
N SER A 244 20.81 -1.64 3.47
CA SER A 244 21.58 -0.71 2.64
C SER A 244 22.40 -1.49 1.64
N ILE A 245 22.06 -1.34 0.36
CA ILE A 245 22.77 -1.95 -0.77
C ILE A 245 23.67 -0.94 -1.48
N ASP A 246 24.70 -1.43 -2.16
CA ASP A 246 25.46 -0.65 -3.13
C ASP A 246 24.66 -0.60 -4.45
N LEU A 247 24.11 0.57 -4.76
CA LEU A 247 23.21 0.73 -5.90
C LEU A 247 23.88 0.45 -7.25
N GLU A 248 25.17 0.77 -7.40
CA GLU A 248 25.87 0.56 -8.67
C GLU A 248 26.26 -0.90 -8.85
N GLU A 249 26.70 -1.55 -7.77
CA GLU A 249 26.97 -2.99 -7.77
C GLU A 249 25.69 -3.77 -8.02
N THR A 250 24.59 -3.46 -7.33
CA THR A 250 23.31 -4.14 -7.51
C THR A 250 22.76 -3.93 -8.92
N TYR A 251 22.95 -2.74 -9.51
CA TYR A 251 22.60 -2.49 -10.90
C TYR A 251 23.38 -3.38 -11.88
N ARG A 252 24.71 -3.53 -11.68
CA ARG A 252 25.54 -4.42 -12.50
C ARG A 252 25.12 -5.88 -12.33
N TRP A 253 24.93 -6.32 -11.10
CA TRP A 253 24.44 -7.66 -10.79
C TRP A 253 23.09 -7.95 -11.48
N GLY A 254 22.16 -6.98 -11.47
CA GLY A 254 20.88 -7.12 -12.17
C GLY A 254 21.00 -7.37 -13.68
N TRP A 255 21.99 -6.75 -14.34
CA TRP A 255 22.28 -7.04 -15.75
C TRP A 255 22.90 -8.41 -15.97
N GLU A 256 23.78 -8.85 -15.07
CA GLU A 256 24.34 -10.19 -15.11
C GLU A 256 23.25 -11.26 -14.95
N GLU A 257 22.33 -11.08 -14.00
CA GLU A 257 21.19 -11.98 -13.81
C GLU A 257 20.21 -11.94 -14.99
N LEU A 258 19.96 -10.77 -15.59
CA LEU A 258 19.13 -10.68 -16.81
C LEU A 258 19.73 -11.55 -17.91
N HIS A 259 21.02 -11.43 -18.20
CA HIS A 259 21.66 -12.21 -19.25
C HIS A 259 21.72 -13.70 -18.93
N ARG A 260 21.93 -14.07 -17.66
CA ARG A 260 21.87 -15.47 -17.21
C ARG A 260 20.50 -16.08 -17.46
N ILE A 261 19.44 -15.37 -17.07
CA ILE A 261 18.05 -15.82 -17.26
C ILE A 261 17.71 -15.90 -18.75
N GLU A 262 18.12 -14.92 -19.56
CA GLU A 262 17.90 -14.98 -21.01
C GLU A 262 18.57 -16.19 -21.66
N GLU A 263 19.77 -16.60 -21.20
CA GLU A 263 20.41 -17.82 -21.69
C GLU A 263 19.64 -19.07 -21.28
N GLU A 264 19.21 -19.17 -20.02
CA GLU A 264 18.38 -20.29 -19.55
C GLU A 264 17.06 -20.39 -20.31
N MET A 265 16.46 -19.24 -20.67
CA MET A 265 15.27 -19.18 -21.52
C MET A 265 15.56 -19.67 -22.94
N ARG A 266 16.72 -19.35 -23.54
CA ARG A 266 17.12 -19.88 -24.86
C ARG A 266 17.33 -21.39 -24.83
N GLU A 267 18.05 -21.90 -23.84
CA GLU A 267 18.24 -23.35 -23.68
C GLU A 267 16.91 -24.08 -23.48
N THR A 268 15.97 -23.46 -22.76
CA THR A 268 14.64 -24.01 -22.54
C THR A 268 13.79 -23.97 -23.80
N ALA A 269 13.85 -22.88 -24.58
CA ALA A 269 13.19 -22.77 -25.87
C ALA A 269 13.66 -23.88 -26.84
N GLU A 270 14.97 -24.16 -26.89
CA GLU A 270 15.54 -25.25 -27.71
C GLU A 270 14.99 -26.63 -27.30
N LYS A 271 14.77 -26.86 -26.00
CA LYS A 271 14.17 -28.12 -25.49
C LYS A 271 12.69 -28.25 -25.86
N ILE A 272 11.95 -27.14 -25.90
CA ILE A 272 10.53 -27.12 -26.25
C ILE A 272 10.34 -27.32 -27.76
N LYS A 273 11.09 -26.55 -28.55
CA LYS A 273 11.04 -26.58 -30.02
C LYS A 273 12.45 -26.30 -30.55
N PRO A 274 13.16 -27.34 -31.04
CA PRO A 274 14.51 -27.17 -31.55
C PRO A 274 14.60 -26.09 -32.65
N GLY A 275 15.56 -25.18 -32.51
CA GLY A 275 15.80 -24.03 -33.38
C GLY A 275 14.86 -22.85 -33.17
N ALA A 276 13.94 -22.88 -32.19
CA ALA A 276 13.04 -21.77 -31.91
C ALA A 276 13.72 -20.66 -31.11
N THR A 277 13.33 -19.42 -31.40
CA THR A 277 13.58 -18.29 -30.50
C THR A 277 12.72 -18.39 -29.24
N ILE A 278 13.08 -17.63 -28.20
CA ILE A 278 12.26 -17.50 -26.98
C ILE A 278 10.81 -17.12 -27.35
N ALA A 279 10.63 -16.11 -28.21
CA ALA A 279 9.31 -15.63 -28.60
C ALA A 279 8.47 -16.69 -29.33
N GLU A 280 9.09 -17.49 -30.22
CA GLU A 280 8.39 -18.58 -30.91
C GLU A 280 8.04 -19.74 -29.99
N ALA A 281 8.88 -20.05 -29.00
CA ALA A 281 8.57 -21.03 -27.99
C ALA A 281 7.44 -20.54 -27.06
N THR A 282 7.47 -19.26 -26.65
CA THR A 282 6.38 -18.63 -25.88
C THR A 282 5.06 -18.67 -26.65
N ASP A 283 5.05 -18.23 -27.91
CA ASP A 283 3.84 -18.22 -28.74
C ASP A 283 3.26 -19.63 -28.92
N LEU A 284 4.13 -20.65 -29.08
CA LEU A 284 3.69 -22.04 -29.10
C LEU A 284 3.02 -22.42 -27.77
N LEU A 285 3.65 -22.11 -26.62
CA LEU A 285 3.11 -22.46 -25.30
C LEU A 285 1.80 -21.74 -24.99
N GLU A 286 1.66 -20.48 -25.40
CA GLU A 286 0.45 -19.67 -25.18
C GLU A 286 -0.74 -20.12 -26.02
N ASN A 287 -0.49 -20.68 -27.21
CA ASN A 287 -1.54 -21.05 -28.16
C ASN A 287 -1.78 -22.58 -28.28
N ASP A 288 -1.00 -23.42 -27.60
CA ASP A 288 -1.18 -24.88 -27.62
C ASP A 288 -2.39 -25.29 -26.76
N PRO A 289 -3.49 -25.79 -27.35
CA PRO A 289 -4.67 -26.21 -26.59
C PRO A 289 -4.41 -27.39 -25.65
N ALA A 290 -3.31 -28.14 -25.85
CA ALA A 290 -2.92 -29.20 -24.92
C ALA A 290 -2.30 -28.66 -23.62
N ARG A 291 -2.03 -27.35 -23.55
CA ARG A 291 -1.45 -26.63 -22.41
C ARG A 291 -2.38 -25.58 -21.85
N SER A 292 -3.60 -25.48 -22.37
CA SER A 292 -4.65 -24.63 -21.81
C SER A 292 -5.58 -25.43 -20.90
N VAL A 293 -6.15 -24.75 -19.90
CA VAL A 293 -7.22 -25.27 -19.07
C VAL A 293 -8.44 -24.40 -19.32
N GLU A 294 -9.53 -25.02 -19.76
CA GLU A 294 -10.76 -24.32 -20.15
C GLU A 294 -11.80 -24.38 -19.03
N GLY A 295 -12.24 -23.21 -18.58
CA GLY A 295 -13.30 -23.11 -17.57
C GLY A 295 -12.78 -23.01 -16.13
N VAL A 296 -13.56 -22.30 -15.31
CA VAL A 296 -13.19 -21.95 -13.93
C VAL A 296 -13.00 -23.19 -13.05
N GLU A 297 -13.89 -24.18 -13.17
CA GLU A 297 -13.85 -25.40 -12.35
C GLU A 297 -12.58 -26.23 -12.63
N ASP A 298 -12.24 -26.40 -13.91
CA ASP A 298 -11.06 -27.16 -14.31
C ASP A 298 -9.77 -26.44 -13.90
N TYR A 299 -9.74 -25.11 -14.03
CA TYR A 299 -8.60 -24.31 -13.59
C TYR A 299 -8.41 -24.35 -12.08
N GLN A 300 -9.50 -24.27 -11.30
CA GLN A 300 -9.45 -24.41 -9.84
C GLN A 300 -8.94 -25.78 -9.42
N ARG A 301 -9.42 -26.85 -10.07
CA ARG A 301 -8.96 -28.22 -9.79
C ARG A 301 -7.47 -28.37 -10.10
N TRP A 302 -7.01 -27.90 -11.27
CA TRP A 302 -5.59 -27.97 -11.64
C TRP A 302 -4.70 -27.21 -10.64
N LEU A 303 -5.12 -26.01 -10.21
CA LEU A 303 -4.39 -25.26 -9.18
C LEU A 303 -4.37 -25.98 -7.83
N GLN A 304 -5.49 -26.58 -7.41
CA GLN A 304 -5.56 -27.33 -6.17
C GLN A 304 -4.62 -28.55 -6.20
N GLU A 305 -4.63 -29.31 -7.29
CA GLU A 305 -3.75 -30.45 -7.48
C GLU A 305 -2.26 -30.04 -7.41
N LEU A 306 -1.89 -28.91 -8.05
CA LEU A 306 -0.53 -28.38 -7.99
C LEU A 306 -0.13 -27.95 -6.58
N HIS A 307 -1.03 -27.29 -5.83
CA HIS A 307 -0.76 -26.92 -4.44
C HIS A 307 -0.64 -28.13 -3.53
N ASP A 308 -1.51 -29.12 -3.66
CA ASP A 308 -1.49 -30.35 -2.87
C ASP A 308 -0.20 -31.15 -3.11
N GLU A 309 0.23 -31.24 -4.38
CA GLU A 309 1.50 -31.86 -4.76
C GLU A 309 2.69 -31.13 -4.13
N ALA A 310 2.75 -29.79 -4.26
CA ALA A 310 3.82 -28.99 -3.68
C ALA A 310 3.86 -29.11 -2.14
N LEU A 311 2.71 -29.08 -1.46
CA LEU A 311 2.63 -29.27 -0.01
C LEU A 311 3.15 -30.65 0.40
N SER A 312 2.70 -31.70 -0.29
CA SER A 312 3.13 -33.07 -0.03
C SER A 312 4.64 -33.26 -0.23
N ASP A 313 5.22 -32.65 -1.27
CA ASP A 313 6.64 -32.79 -1.60
C ASP A 313 7.57 -32.01 -0.67
N LEU A 314 7.05 -30.94 -0.04
CA LEU A 314 7.82 -30.01 0.78
C LEU A 314 7.64 -30.25 2.29
N HIS A 315 6.44 -30.57 2.75
CA HIS A 315 6.11 -30.73 4.17
C HIS A 315 6.88 -31.90 4.79
N GLY A 316 7.54 -31.65 5.93
CA GLY A 316 8.31 -32.65 6.67
C GLY A 316 9.64 -33.07 6.01
N LYS A 317 9.94 -32.54 4.82
CA LYS A 317 11.20 -32.81 4.10
C LYS A 317 12.07 -31.57 3.96
N HIS A 318 11.47 -30.47 3.49
CA HIS A 318 12.16 -29.20 3.25
C HIS A 318 11.64 -28.09 4.17
N PHE A 319 10.36 -28.17 4.56
CA PHE A 319 9.70 -27.18 5.42
C PHE A 319 8.79 -27.87 6.44
N ASP A 320 8.64 -27.25 7.61
CA ASP A 320 7.57 -27.54 8.55
C ASP A 320 6.39 -26.62 8.23
N ILE A 321 5.32 -27.17 7.65
CA ILE A 321 4.14 -26.41 7.23
C ILE A 321 3.03 -26.65 8.26
N PRO A 322 2.48 -25.61 8.92
CA PRO A 322 1.35 -25.75 9.83
C PRO A 322 0.12 -26.36 9.16
N ASP A 323 -0.72 -27.03 9.96
CA ASP A 323 -2.01 -27.60 9.53
C ASP A 323 -2.99 -26.53 9.01
#